data_AF-A0A3F2TYI3-F1
#
_entry.id   AF-A0A3F2TYI3-F1
#
_cell.length_a   1.000
_cell.length_b   1.000
_cell.length_c   1.000
_cell.angle_alpha   90.00
_cell.angle_beta   90.00
_cell.angle_gamma   90.00
#
_symmetry.space_group_name_H-M   'P 1'
#
loop_
_entity.id
_entity.type
_entity.pdbx_description
1 polymer ?
#
loop_
_entity_poly.entity_id
_entity_poly.type
_entity_poly.pdbx_seq_one_letter_code
_entity_poly.pdbx_strand_id
1 'polypeptide(L)'
;MLNTLSTPSLHDKFLAAWSLPNPARFEVGDEIEFEKSDGWRWIITILGRAEDGEFECMSYDGQPHFLTTDEETLAALRITQRGRMDEETIAMYRDLLGLD
;
A
#
# COMPACT_ATOMS: atom_id res chain seq x y z
N MET A 1 33.95 7.09 -36.93
CA MET A 1 33.95 6.25 -35.71
C MET A 1 32.50 5.99 -35.34
N LEU A 2 32.00 4.77 -35.55
CA LEU A 2 30.63 4.39 -35.20
C LEU A 2 30.63 3.98 -33.73
N ASN A 3 29.97 4.77 -32.90
CA ASN A 3 29.81 4.51 -31.48
C ASN A 3 28.75 3.42 -31.32
N THR A 4 29.17 2.16 -31.21
CA THR A 4 28.27 1.05 -30.86
C THR A 4 27.85 1.22 -29.40
N LEU A 5 26.69 1.84 -29.18
CA LEU A 5 26.00 1.78 -27.89
C LEU A 5 25.53 0.34 -27.71
N SER A 6 26.34 -0.47 -27.01
CA SER A 6 25.92 -1.80 -26.59
C SER A 6 24.68 -1.67 -25.72
N THR A 7 23.63 -2.40 -26.05
CA THR A 7 22.43 -2.49 -25.21
C THR A 7 22.84 -2.94 -23.80
N PRO A 8 22.44 -2.24 -22.73
CA PRO A 8 22.82 -2.61 -21.38
C PRO A 8 22.30 -4.00 -21.04
N SER A 9 23.14 -4.78 -20.34
CA SER A 9 22.79 -6.14 -19.92
C SER A 9 21.64 -6.12 -18.91
N LEU A 10 21.00 -7.27 -18.68
CA LEU A 10 20.00 -7.40 -17.61
C LEU A 10 20.58 -7.06 -16.23
N HIS A 11 21.86 -7.39 -16.00
CA HIS A 11 22.56 -7.06 -14.76
C HIS A 11 22.74 -5.55 -14.58
N ASP A 12 23.14 -4.83 -15.65
CA ASP A 12 23.28 -3.37 -15.61
C ASP A 12 21.93 -2.69 -15.36
N LYS A 13 20.86 -3.19 -15.99
CA LYS A 13 19.50 -2.71 -15.75
C LYS A 13 19.04 -2.95 -14.31
N PHE A 14 19.36 -4.12 -13.74
CA PHE A 14 19.05 -4.43 -12.35
C PHE A 14 19.81 -3.53 -11.37
N LEU A 15 21.11 -3.32 -11.56
CA LEU A 15 21.91 -2.43 -10.71
C LEU A 15 21.43 -0.99 -10.78
N ALA A 16 21.08 -0.52 -11.99
CA ALA A 16 20.47 0.79 -12.16
C ALA A 16 19.15 0.90 -11.40
N ALA A 17 18.26 -0.09 -11.51
CA ALA A 17 17.00 -0.13 -10.78
C ALA A 17 17.19 -0.19 -9.26
N TRP A 18 18.15 -0.98 -8.76
CA TRP A 18 18.47 -1.12 -7.35
C TRP A 18 19.00 0.18 -6.72
N SER A 19 19.58 1.06 -7.53
CA SER A 19 20.06 2.37 -7.09
C SER A 19 18.96 3.44 -6.99
N LEU A 20 17.76 3.16 -7.51
CA LEU A 20 16.64 4.09 -7.42
C LEU A 20 16.07 4.09 -6.00
N PRO A 21 15.55 5.23 -5.51
CA PRO A 21 14.78 5.26 -4.27
C PRO A 21 13.62 4.26 -4.33
N ASN A 22 13.41 3.54 -3.23
CA ASN A 22 12.22 2.71 -3.11
C ASN A 22 10.98 3.61 -3.06
N PRO A 23 9.87 3.20 -3.69
CA PRO A 23 8.58 3.85 -3.45
C PRO A 23 8.17 3.70 -1.98
N ALA A 24 7.14 4.46 -1.57
CA ALA A 24 6.55 4.27 -0.26
C ALA A 24 6.07 2.82 -0.12
N ARG A 25 6.24 2.26 1.09
CA ARG A 25 5.85 0.87 1.35
C ARG A 25 4.33 0.69 1.36
N PHE A 26 3.62 1.76 1.69
CA PHE A 26 2.17 1.84 1.81
C PHE A 26 1.69 3.21 1.33
N GLU A 27 0.62 3.22 0.55
CA GLU A 27 0.02 4.44 0.00
C GLU A 27 -1.50 4.40 0.10
N VAL A 28 -2.13 5.58 0.07
CA VAL A 28 -3.59 5.70 -0.01
C VAL A 28 -4.09 4.92 -1.23
N GLY A 29 -5.11 4.10 -1.03
CA GLY A 29 -5.69 3.16 -2.00
C GLY A 29 -5.11 1.75 -1.95
N ASP A 30 -4.07 1.49 -1.16
CA ASP A 30 -3.59 0.13 -0.96
C ASP A 30 -4.63 -0.71 -0.22
N GLU A 31 -4.95 -1.87 -0.80
CA GLU A 31 -5.73 -2.92 -0.15
C GLU A 31 -4.77 -4.04 0.26
N ILE A 32 -4.73 -4.36 1.55
CA ILE A 32 -3.73 -5.25 2.13
C ILE A 32 -4.46 -6.40 2.79
N GLU A 33 -4.28 -7.60 2.23
CA GLU A 33 -4.66 -8.83 2.91
C GLU A 33 -3.51 -9.28 3.82
N PHE A 34 -3.82 -9.61 5.06
CA PHE A 34 -2.86 -10.14 6.01
C PHE A 34 -3.43 -11.27 6.86
N GLU A 35 -2.53 -12.10 7.38
CA GLU A 35 -2.85 -13.23 8.26
C GLU A 35 -2.38 -12.95 9.69
N LYS A 36 -3.18 -13.36 10.69
CA LYS A 36 -2.80 -13.34 12.12
C LYS A 36 -2.54 -14.76 12.63
N SER A 37 -2.10 -14.90 13.88
CA SER A 37 -1.70 -16.18 14.46
C SER A 37 -2.83 -17.22 14.57
N ASP A 38 -4.08 -16.78 14.46
CA ASP A 38 -5.26 -17.63 14.40
C ASP A 38 -5.51 -18.22 13.00
N GLY A 39 -4.72 -17.84 11.99
CA GLY A 39 -4.85 -18.26 10.61
C GLY A 39 -5.95 -17.54 9.83
N TRP A 40 -6.64 -16.57 10.45
CA TRP A 40 -7.65 -15.76 9.76
C TRP A 40 -7.00 -14.71 8.89
N ARG A 41 -7.64 -14.48 7.73
CA ARG A 41 -7.26 -13.45 6.78
C ARG A 41 -8.16 -12.25 6.95
N TRP A 42 -7.53 -11.10 6.97
CA TRP A 42 -8.17 -9.80 7.16
C TRP A 42 -7.74 -8.89 6.04
N ILE A 43 -8.63 -7.98 5.64
CA ILE A 43 -8.35 -6.96 4.64
C ILE A 43 -8.42 -5.61 5.34
N ILE A 44 -7.40 -4.78 5.11
CA ILE A 44 -7.44 -3.35 5.40
C ILE A 44 -7.22 -2.56 4.12
N THR A 45 -7.92 -1.45 3.97
CA THR A 45 -7.74 -0.50 2.89
C THR A 45 -7.28 0.82 3.46
N ILE A 46 -6.22 1.40 2.93
CA ILE A 46 -5.74 2.73 3.32
C ILE A 46 -6.59 3.77 2.57
N LEU A 47 -7.39 4.55 3.29
CA LEU A 47 -8.28 5.56 2.73
C LEU A 47 -7.68 6.97 2.74
N GLY A 48 -6.68 7.21 3.58
CA GLY A 48 -6.12 8.54 3.76
C GLY A 48 -4.94 8.57 4.72
N ARG A 49 -4.55 9.79 5.07
CA ARG A 49 -3.50 10.05 6.05
C ARG A 49 -3.92 11.25 6.89
N ALA A 50 -3.90 11.08 8.21
CA ALA A 50 -4.25 12.12 9.17
C ALA A 50 -3.12 13.18 9.27
N GLU A 51 -3.41 14.32 9.89
CA GLU A 51 -2.46 15.43 10.04
C GLU A 51 -1.20 15.05 10.85
N ASP A 52 -1.33 14.11 11.78
CA ASP A 52 -0.22 13.57 12.58
C ASP A 52 0.61 12.52 11.83
N GLY A 53 0.21 12.16 10.62
CA GLY A 53 0.90 11.23 9.75
C GLY A 53 0.46 9.77 9.90
N GLU A 54 -0.51 9.46 10.77
CA GLU A 54 -1.13 8.13 10.84
C GLU A 54 -1.92 7.82 9.57
N PHE A 55 -1.99 6.54 9.22
CA PHE A 55 -2.85 6.05 8.14
C PHE A 55 -4.29 5.94 8.63
N GLU A 56 -5.20 6.50 7.86
CA GLU A 56 -6.64 6.32 8.01
C GLU A 56 -7.04 5.08 7.21
N CYS A 57 -7.47 4.03 7.90
CA CYS A 57 -7.73 2.72 7.32
C CYS A 57 -9.18 2.29 7.54
N MET A 58 -9.64 1.41 6.66
CA MET A 58 -10.90 0.69 6.80
C MET A 58 -10.65 -0.81 6.79
N SER A 59 -11.30 -1.55 7.69
CA SER A 59 -11.50 -3.00 7.53
C SER A 59 -12.95 -3.29 7.13
N TYR A 60 -13.18 -4.43 6.46
CA TYR A 60 -14.52 -4.79 5.97
C TYR A 60 -14.88 -6.25 6.29
N ASP A 61 -15.93 -6.44 7.10
CA ASP A 61 -16.48 -7.76 7.46
C ASP A 61 -17.94 -7.93 7.00
N GLY A 62 -18.37 -7.10 6.04
CA GLY A 62 -19.77 -6.88 5.68
C GLY A 62 -20.26 -5.49 6.08
N GLN A 63 -19.52 -4.80 6.94
CA GLN A 63 -19.64 -3.37 7.21
C GLN A 63 -18.25 -2.71 7.23
N PRO A 64 -18.14 -1.43 6.84
CA PRO A 64 -16.88 -0.70 6.94
C PRO A 64 -16.61 -0.28 8.38
N HIS A 65 -15.41 -0.59 8.88
CA HIS A 65 -14.95 -0.18 10.21
C HIS A 65 -13.70 0.68 10.09
N PHE A 66 -13.76 1.88 10.66
CA PHE A 66 -12.64 2.81 10.67
C PHE A 66 -11.62 2.46 11.75
N LEU A 67 -10.34 2.59 11.41
CA LEU A 67 -9.22 2.51 12.35
C LEU A 67 -8.07 3.40 11.88
N THR A 68 -7.27 3.91 12.81
CA THR A 68 -5.98 4.55 12.48
C THR A 68 -4.82 3.66 12.90
N THR A 69 -3.69 3.80 12.21
CA THR A 69 -2.47 3.05 12.51
C THR A 69 -1.23 3.74 11.94
N ASP A 70 -0.07 3.51 12.54
CA ASP A 70 1.21 3.97 12.01
C ASP A 70 1.82 3.02 10.95
N GLU A 71 2.88 3.49 10.30
CA GLU A 71 3.61 2.73 9.29
C GLU A 71 4.31 1.48 9.87
N GLU A 72 4.80 1.55 11.11
CA GLU A 72 5.49 0.45 11.79
C GLU A 72 4.55 -0.74 11.99
N THR A 73 3.32 -0.47 12.40
CA THR A 73 2.27 -1.47 12.61
C THR A 73 1.88 -2.13 11.30
N LEU A 74 1.68 -1.36 10.22
CA LEU A 74 1.44 -1.92 8.88
C LEU A 74 2.62 -2.77 8.40
N ALA A 75 3.85 -2.32 8.65
CA ALA A 75 5.08 -3.01 8.28
C ALA A 75 5.27 -4.35 9.01
N ALA A 76 4.70 -4.49 10.21
CA ALA A 76 4.74 -5.71 11.02
C ALA A 76 3.72 -6.78 10.61
N LEU A 77 2.77 -6.46 9.71
CA LEU A 77 1.78 -7.41 9.24
C LEU A 77 2.42 -8.51 8.38
N ARG A 78 1.91 -9.75 8.54
CA ARG A 78 2.17 -10.83 7.60
C ARG A 78 1.26 -10.68 6.39
N ILE A 79 1.71 -9.86 5.44
CA ILE A 79 0.98 -9.57 4.20
C ILE A 79 0.95 -10.82 3.31
N THR A 80 -0.25 -11.24 2.90
CA THR A 80 -0.48 -12.37 1.99
C THR A 80 -0.82 -11.92 0.58
N GLN A 81 -1.48 -10.77 0.43
CA GLN A 81 -1.84 -10.19 -0.86
C GLN A 81 -1.86 -8.66 -0.79
N ARG A 82 -1.59 -8.03 -1.93
CA ARG A 82 -1.78 -6.60 -2.15
C ARG A 82 -2.71 -6.39 -3.34
N GLY A 83 -3.70 -5.52 -3.14
CA GLY A 83 -4.63 -5.02 -4.14
C GLY A 83 -4.60 -3.50 -4.20
N ARG A 84 -5.49 -2.94 -5.01
CA ARG A 84 -5.62 -1.49 -5.18
C ARG A 84 -7.10 -1.13 -5.29
N MET A 85 -7.51 -0.13 -4.51
CA MET A 85 -8.81 0.52 -4.61
C MET A 85 -8.67 1.80 -5.43
N ASP A 86 -9.67 2.08 -6.27
CA ASP A 86 -9.71 3.30 -7.06
C ASP A 86 -10.13 4.53 -6.22
N GLU A 87 -9.83 5.71 -6.75
CA GLU A 87 -10.06 6.99 -6.06
C GLU A 87 -11.54 7.26 -5.80
N GLU A 88 -12.43 6.85 -6.71
CA GLU A 88 -13.88 7.03 -6.56
C GLU A 88 -14.42 6.22 -5.38
N THR A 89 -14.00 4.95 -5.25
CA THR A 89 -14.40 4.07 -4.16
C THR A 89 -13.79 4.53 -2.84
N ILE A 90 -12.56 5.04 -2.83
CA ILE A 90 -11.95 5.65 -1.64
C ILE A 90 -12.78 6.85 -1.17
N ALA A 91 -13.12 7.77 -2.07
CA ALA A 91 -13.93 8.95 -1.72
C ALA A 91 -15.30 8.56 -1.15
N MET A 92 -15.96 7.55 -1.74
CA MET A 92 -17.22 7.02 -1.22
C MET A 92 -17.09 6.51 0.23
N TYR A 93 -16.02 5.77 0.54
CA TYR A 93 -15.83 5.27 1.91
C TYR A 93 -15.40 6.35 2.90
N ARG A 94 -14.66 7.37 2.46
CA ARG A 94 -14.32 8.52 3.30
C ARG A 94 -15.56 9.30 3.72
N ASP A 95 -16.47 9.60 2.80
CA ASP A 95 -17.76 10.23 3.09
C ASP A 95 -18.61 9.36 4.03
N LEU A 96 -18.73 8.05 3.73
CA LEU A 96 -19.49 7.11 4.55
C LEU A 96 -18.99 7.02 6.00
N LEU A 97 -17.68 7.17 6.21
CA LEU A 97 -17.04 7.14 7.53
C LEU A 97 -16.89 8.53 8.18
N GLY A 98 -17.32 9.60 7.50
CA GLY A 98 -17.24 10.97 8.01
C GLY A 98 -15.81 11.52 8.14
N LEU A 99 -14.94 11.18 7.18
CA LEU A 99 -13.52 11.56 7.14
C LEU A 99 -13.23 12.78 6.26
N ASP A 100 -14.24 13.38 5.63
CA ASP A 100 -14.12 14.53 4.72
C ASP A 100 -14.54 15.87 5.36
#